data_AF-A0A258W823-F1
#
_entry.id   AF-A0A258W823-F1
#
_cell.length_a   1.000
_cell.length_b   1.000
_cell.length_c   1.000
_cell.angle_alpha   90.00
_cell.angle_beta   90.00
_cell.angle_gamma   90.00
#
_symmetry.space_group_name_H-M   'P 1'
#
loop_
_entity.id
_entity.type
_entity.pdbx_description
1 polymer ?
#
loop_
_entity_poly.entity_id
_entity_poly.type
_entity_poly.pdbx_seq_one_letter_code
_entity_poly.pdbx_strand_id
1 'polypeptide(L)'
;MDNITTGFSGDVGRQKDPIDELEKCIVETASRGEALINGAKKLKIHGEYVEIKAQVKVLDNISAHADYAETIDWLKQSQISRKRTFVTHGEPTAADEMRKHIIDSLDWDCVVPLLNETFELT
;
A
#
# COMPACT_ATOMS: atom_id res chain seq x y z
N MET A 1 2.25 28.05 62.03
CA MET A 1 2.07 29.43 61.55
C MET A 1 3.23 29.72 60.61
N ASP A 2 3.14 29.88 59.29
CA ASP A 2 2.02 29.96 58.35
C ASP A 2 2.54 29.66 56.91
N ASN A 3 1.68 29.03 56.11
CA ASN A 3 1.45 29.09 54.64
C ASN A 3 2.62 29.02 53.63
N ILE A 4 2.69 28.00 52.76
CA ILE A 4 1.99 27.80 51.45
C ILE A 4 2.23 28.94 50.45
N THR A 5 2.89 28.64 49.31
CA THR A 5 2.50 29.04 47.92
C THR A 5 3.41 28.37 46.86
N THR A 6 2.81 27.38 46.17
CA THR A 6 2.82 27.05 44.72
C THR A 6 4.11 26.90 43.88
N GLY A 7 4.17 25.77 43.15
CA GLY A 7 4.15 25.79 41.68
C GLY A 7 5.47 25.51 40.95
N PHE A 8 5.84 24.23 40.80
CA PHE A 8 6.71 23.79 39.71
C PHE A 8 5.96 22.74 38.88
N SER A 9 5.26 23.20 37.85
CA SER A 9 4.90 22.38 36.69
C SER A 9 5.50 23.05 35.48
N GLY A 10 6.81 22.89 35.31
CA GLY A 10 7.46 23.16 34.05
C GLY A 10 7.14 22.02 33.11
N ASP A 11 6.20 22.25 32.19
CA ASP A 11 6.02 21.41 31.01
C ASP A 11 7.30 21.57 30.17
N VAL A 12 8.27 20.68 30.42
CA VAL A 12 9.47 20.59 29.60
C VAL A 12 9.00 20.08 28.25
N GLY A 13 8.85 21.00 27.31
CA GLY A 13 8.57 20.70 25.91
C GLY A 13 9.52 19.60 25.46
N ARG A 14 8.98 18.38 25.33
CA ARG A 14 9.69 17.23 24.82
C ARG A 14 10.07 17.59 23.39
N GLN A 15 11.32 18.00 23.20
CA GLN A 15 11.90 18.16 21.89
C GLN A 15 11.74 16.80 21.20
N LYS A 16 10.88 16.74 20.19
CA LYS A 16 10.59 15.47 19.51
C LYS A 16 11.88 15.01 18.87
N ASP A 17 12.30 13.80 19.23
CA ASP A 17 13.49 13.22 18.62
C ASP A 17 13.26 13.18 17.09
N PRO A 18 14.23 13.58 16.27
CA PRO A 18 14.06 13.62 14.82
C PRO A 18 13.69 12.25 14.20
N ILE A 19 13.94 11.16 14.93
CA ILE A 19 13.52 9.80 14.57
C ILE A 19 12.00 9.62 14.71
N ASP A 20 11.38 10.23 15.73
CA ASP A 20 9.92 10.19 15.95
C ASP A 20 9.16 10.92 14.83
N GLU A 21 9.73 11.99 14.27
CA GLU A 21 9.11 12.70 13.13
C GLU A 21 9.27 11.92 11.82
N LEU A 22 10.38 11.20 11.64
CA LEU A 22 10.60 10.35 10.48
C LEU A 22 9.65 9.13 10.48
N GLU A 23 9.47 8.47 11.63
CA GLU A 23 8.48 7.40 11.78
C GLU A 23 7.05 7.91 11.55
N LYS A 24 6.77 9.14 11.98
CA LYS A 24 5.45 9.77 11.79
C LYS A 24 5.11 9.99 10.31
N CYS A 25 6.06 10.45 9.49
CA CYS A 25 5.85 10.64 8.06
C CYS A 25 5.56 9.32 7.32
N ILE A 26 6.23 8.22 7.69
CA ILE A 26 6.03 6.90 7.06
C ILE A 26 4.60 6.39 7.32
N VAL A 27 4.09 6.57 8.55
CA VAL A 27 2.73 6.15 8.91
C VAL A 27 1.65 7.03 8.27
N GLU A 28 1.98 8.27 7.88
CA GLU A 28 1.01 9.19 7.27
C GLU A 28 0.82 8.98 5.75
N THR A 29 1.81 8.42 5.03
CA THR A 29 1.70 8.13 3.59
C THR A 29 1.25 6.70 3.27
N ALA A 30 1.49 5.75 4.17
CA ALA A 30 1.07 4.36 4.01
C ALA A 30 -0.39 4.15 4.44
N SER A 31 -1.07 3.15 3.86
CA SER A 31 -2.39 2.76 4.38
C SER A 31 -2.24 2.22 5.81
N ARG A 32 -3.27 2.38 6.65
CA ARG A 32 -3.25 1.81 8.02
C ARG A 32 -3.04 0.29 8.02
N GLY A 33 -3.50 -0.40 6.97
CA GLY A 33 -3.30 -1.84 6.80
C GLY A 33 -1.84 -2.19 6.51
N GLU A 34 -1.20 -1.44 5.60
CA GLU A 34 0.22 -1.58 5.30
C GLU A 34 1.10 -1.31 6.53
N ALA A 35 0.77 -0.27 7.30
CA ALA A 35 1.46 0.00 8.56
C ALA A 35 1.33 -1.16 9.57
N LEU A 36 0.17 -1.83 9.64
CA LEU A 36 -0.01 -3.02 10.48
C LEU A 36 0.86 -4.19 10.02
N ILE A 37 0.89 -4.44 8.72
CA ILE A 37 1.71 -5.51 8.11
C ILE A 37 3.19 -5.26 8.38
N ASN A 38 3.63 -3.99 8.26
CA ASN A 38 5.00 -3.56 8.54
C ASN A 38 5.34 -3.50 10.04
N GLY A 39 4.41 -3.90 10.92
CA GLY A 39 4.68 -4.09 12.35
C GLY A 39 4.60 -2.82 13.20
N ALA A 40 3.90 -1.79 12.75
CA ALA A 40 3.67 -0.57 13.51
C ALA A 40 3.17 -0.89 14.93
N LYS A 41 3.65 -0.13 15.93
CA LYS A 41 3.23 -0.28 17.34
C LYS A 41 2.08 0.65 17.73
N LYS A 42 1.90 1.73 16.96
CA LYS A 42 0.86 2.73 17.15
C LYS A 42 0.28 3.14 15.80
N LEU A 43 -1.02 3.42 15.76
CA LEU A 43 -1.72 3.89 14.58
C LEU A 43 -2.53 5.15 14.89
N LYS A 44 -2.57 6.08 13.93
CA LYS A 44 -3.43 7.26 14.02
C LYS A 44 -4.86 6.88 13.63
N ILE A 45 -5.79 7.06 14.55
CA ILE A 45 -7.23 6.79 14.36
C ILE A 45 -7.98 8.02 14.87
N HIS A 46 -8.76 8.67 13.98
CA HIS A 46 -9.53 9.88 14.30
C HIS A 46 -8.73 11.01 14.96
N GLY A 47 -7.45 11.16 14.58
CA GLY A 47 -6.56 12.22 15.08
C GLY A 47 -5.70 11.84 16.29
N GLU A 48 -5.95 10.69 16.91
CA GLU A 48 -5.22 10.21 18.09
C GLU A 48 -4.38 8.97 17.77
N TYR A 49 -3.26 8.79 18.47
CA TYR A 49 -2.44 7.58 18.36
C TYR A 49 -2.93 6.50 19.31
N VAL A 50 -3.34 5.37 18.74
CA VAL A 50 -3.81 4.18 19.45
C VAL A 50 -2.73 3.10 19.42
N GLU A 51 -2.43 2.50 20.57
CA GLU A 51 -1.48 1.38 20.67
C GLU A 51 -2.06 0.08 20.13
N ILE A 52 -1.26 -0.64 19.34
CA ILE A 52 -1.61 -1.95 18.80
C ILE A 52 -1.23 -3.02 19.82
N LYS A 53 -2.24 -3.56 20.51
CA LYS A 53 -2.09 -4.67 21.46
C LYS A 53 -2.51 -6.03 20.90
N ALA A 54 -3.09 -6.03 19.70
CA ALA A 54 -3.55 -7.23 19.03
C ALA A 54 -2.41 -7.94 18.28
N GLN A 55 -2.55 -9.25 18.11
CA GLN A 55 -1.69 -10.00 17.19
C GLN A 55 -2.12 -9.71 15.75
N VAL A 56 -1.19 -9.23 14.92
CA VAL A 56 -1.41 -9.04 13.49
C VAL A 56 -1.02 -10.31 12.76
N LYS A 57 -1.93 -10.84 11.93
CA LYS A 57 -1.66 -11.96 11.01
C LYS A 57 -2.13 -11.57 9.62
N VAL A 58 -1.31 -11.89 8.62
CA VAL A 58 -1.69 -11.76 7.21
C VAL A 58 -2.25 -13.10 6.75
N LEU A 59 -3.36 -13.05 6.01
CA LEU A 59 -3.98 -14.22 5.41
C LEU A 59 -3.84 -14.06 3.90
N ASP A 60 -2.91 -14.80 3.31
CA ASP A 60 -2.44 -14.57 1.94
C ASP A 60 -3.42 -15.08 0.86
N ASN A 61 -4.54 -15.70 1.25
CA ASN A 61 -5.40 -16.50 0.37
C ASN A 61 -6.89 -16.12 0.41
N ILE A 62 -7.24 -14.90 0.84
CA ILE A 62 -8.64 -14.42 0.90
C ILE A 62 -8.90 -13.28 -0.11
N SER A 63 -8.01 -13.11 -1.09
CA SER A 63 -8.25 -12.18 -2.18
C SER A 63 -9.28 -12.76 -3.16
N ALA A 64 -10.25 -11.97 -3.57
CA ALA A 64 -11.15 -12.31 -4.69
C ALA A 64 -10.50 -12.04 -6.06
N HIS A 65 -9.27 -11.51 -6.08
CA HIS A 65 -8.50 -11.30 -7.29
C HIS A 65 -7.63 -12.51 -7.58
N ALA A 66 -7.64 -12.94 -8.84
CA ALA A 66 -6.72 -13.95 -9.34
C ALA A 66 -5.28 -13.46 -9.21
N ASP A 67 -4.36 -14.38 -8.92
CA ASP A 67 -2.93 -14.09 -9.02
C ASP A 67 -2.47 -14.00 -10.49
N TYR A 68 -1.19 -13.68 -10.71
CA TYR A 68 -0.67 -13.56 -12.07
C TYR A 68 -0.72 -14.90 -12.82
N ALA A 69 -0.47 -16.02 -12.15
CA ALA A 69 -0.42 -17.33 -12.78
C ALA A 69 -1.83 -17.78 -13.21
N GLU A 70 -2.81 -17.62 -12.33
CA GLU A 70 -4.22 -17.85 -12.59
C GLU A 70 -4.72 -16.97 -13.74
N THR A 71 -4.32 -15.69 -13.76
CA THR A 71 -4.70 -14.77 -14.83
C THR A 71 -4.10 -15.19 -16.18
N ILE A 72 -2.81 -15.56 -16.20
CA ILE A 72 -2.14 -16.05 -17.41
C ILE A 72 -2.79 -17.35 -17.90
N ASP A 73 -3.08 -18.29 -17.01
CA ASP A 73 -3.69 -19.56 -17.37
C ASP A 73 -5.14 -19.38 -17.87
N TRP A 74 -5.88 -18.43 -17.31
CA TRP A 74 -7.19 -18.03 -17.85
C TRP A 74 -7.05 -17.43 -19.26
N LEU A 75 -6.08 -16.54 -19.49
CA LEU A 75 -5.83 -15.94 -20.80
C LEU A 75 -5.45 -16.99 -21.86
N LYS A 76 -4.62 -17.99 -21.51
CA LYS A 76 -4.26 -19.11 -22.42
C LYS A 76 -5.48 -19.91 -22.88
N GLN A 77 -6.46 -20.09 -22.00
CA GLN A 77 -7.68 -20.85 -22.26
C GLN A 77 -8.76 -20.01 -22.94
N SER A 78 -8.60 -18.68 -22.94
CA SER A 78 -9.55 -17.76 -23.55
C SER A 78 -9.52 -17.89 -25.08
N GLN A 79 -10.68 -17.69 -25.72
CA GLN A 79 -10.76 -17.59 -27.20
C GLN A 79 -10.52 -16.16 -27.69
N ILE A 80 -9.81 -15.34 -26.90
CA ILE A 80 -9.56 -13.94 -27.22
C ILE A 80 -8.51 -13.87 -28.34
N SER A 81 -8.89 -13.22 -29.45
CA SER A 81 -7.96 -12.92 -30.54
C SER A 81 -6.88 -11.95 -30.08
N ARG A 82 -5.63 -12.16 -30.52
CA ARG A 82 -4.48 -11.29 -30.21
C ARG A 82 -4.73 -9.86 -30.70
N LYS A 83 -5.24 -9.01 -29.81
CA LYS A 83 -5.29 -7.55 -29.95
C LYS A 83 -4.38 -6.93 -28.89
N ARG A 84 -4.26 -5.61 -28.90
CA ARG A 84 -3.55 -4.86 -27.87
C ARG A 84 -4.25 -5.03 -26.51
N THR A 85 -3.49 -5.45 -25.52
CA THR A 85 -3.92 -5.64 -24.13
C THR A 85 -3.41 -4.49 -23.27
N PHE A 86 -4.26 -3.99 -22.38
CA PHE A 86 -3.90 -2.91 -21.47
C PHE A 86 -3.98 -3.41 -20.03
N VAL A 87 -2.85 -3.44 -19.33
CA VAL A 87 -2.81 -3.72 -17.90
C VAL A 87 -3.13 -2.43 -17.16
N THR A 88 -4.24 -2.44 -16.45
CA THR A 88 -4.73 -1.31 -15.67
C THR A 88 -4.97 -1.78 -14.24
N HIS A 89 -5.14 -0.82 -13.32
CA HIS A 89 -5.46 -1.06 -11.91
C HIS A 89 -4.43 -1.94 -11.19
N GLY A 90 -3.43 -1.31 -10.61
CA GLY A 90 -2.42 -1.94 -9.78
C GLY A 90 -1.32 -0.94 -9.46
N GLU A 91 -0.47 -1.28 -8.50
CA GLU A 91 0.75 -0.51 -8.29
C GLU A 91 1.61 -0.53 -9.55
N PRO A 92 2.33 0.56 -9.89
CA PRO A 92 3.05 0.68 -11.16
C PRO A 92 4.01 -0.49 -11.44
N THR A 93 4.69 -0.97 -10.41
CA THR A 93 5.62 -2.11 -10.50
C THR A 93 4.89 -3.42 -10.76
N ALA A 94 3.81 -3.69 -10.04
CA ALA A 94 3.00 -4.90 -10.23
C ALA A 94 2.34 -4.94 -11.63
N ALA A 95 1.87 -3.79 -12.13
CA ALA A 95 1.31 -3.68 -13.46
C ALA A 95 2.36 -3.96 -14.56
N ASP A 96 3.57 -3.43 -14.42
CA ASP A 96 4.66 -3.69 -15.38
C ASP A 96 5.13 -5.14 -15.36
N GLU A 97 5.19 -5.78 -14.19
CA GLU A 97 5.50 -7.21 -14.10
C GLU A 97 4.41 -8.07 -14.75
N MET A 98 3.13 -7.75 -14.55
CA MET A 98 2.04 -8.44 -15.24
C MET A 98 2.14 -8.28 -16.77
N ARG A 99 2.48 -7.08 -17.26
CA ARG A 99 2.72 -6.82 -18.68
C ARG A 99 3.83 -7.71 -19.24
N LYS A 100 4.95 -7.85 -18.53
CA LYS A 100 6.05 -8.74 -18.91
C LYS A 100 5.59 -10.19 -18.95
N HIS A 101 4.88 -10.67 -17.94
CA HIS A 101 4.35 -12.03 -17.91
C HIS A 101 3.43 -12.35 -19.09
N ILE A 102 2.57 -11.40 -19.49
CA ILE A 102 1.69 -11.54 -20.66
C ILE A 102 2.51 -11.65 -21.95
N ILE A 103 3.50 -10.77 -22.14
CA ILE A 103 4.37 -10.78 -23.34
C ILE A 103 5.15 -12.10 -23.40
N ASP A 104 5.82 -12.48 -22.32
CA ASP A 104 6.72 -13.63 -22.28
C ASP A 104 5.96 -14.96 -22.42
N SER A 105 4.74 -15.04 -21.86
CA SER A 105 3.97 -16.29 -21.83
C SER A 105 3.04 -16.48 -23.02
N LEU A 106 2.55 -15.39 -23.62
CA LEU A 106 1.47 -15.44 -24.62
C LEU A 106 1.85 -14.84 -25.98
N ASP A 107 2.95 -14.07 -26.04
CA ASP A 107 3.35 -13.27 -27.22
C ASP A 107 2.23 -12.29 -27.64
N TRP A 108 1.61 -11.63 -26.66
CA TRP A 108 0.55 -10.64 -26.88
C TRP A 108 1.13 -9.21 -26.80
N ASP A 109 0.64 -8.31 -27.65
CA ASP A 109 0.92 -6.88 -27.52
C ASP A 109 0.29 -6.35 -26.23
N CYS A 110 1.11 -5.89 -25.28
CA CYS A 110 0.67 -5.51 -23.95
C CYS A 110 1.33 -4.22 -23.46
N VAL A 111 0.52 -3.31 -22.91
CA VAL A 111 0.93 -1.97 -22.47
C VAL A 111 0.37 -1.67 -21.07
N VAL A 112 1.13 -0.93 -20.25
CA VAL A 112 0.63 -0.29 -19.02
C VAL A 112 0.45 1.19 -19.32
N PRO A 113 -0.79 1.68 -19.49
CA PRO A 113 -1.03 3.09 -19.80
C PRO A 113 -0.59 4.03 -18.68
N LEU A 114 -0.09 5.20 -19.07
CA LEU A 114 0.05 6.32 -18.14
C LEU A 114 -1.27 7.05 -17.93
N LEU A 115 -1.37 7.77 -16.81
CA LEU A 115 -2.53 8.61 -16.52
C LEU A 115 -2.73 9.63 -17.66
N ASN A 116 -3.94 9.68 -18.21
CA ASN A 116 -4.35 10.51 -19.36
C ASN A 116 -3.71 10.17 -20.71
N GLU A 117 -3.04 9.01 -20.84
CA GLU A 117 -2.61 8.51 -22.13
C GLU A 117 -3.81 8.06 -22.98
N THR A 118 -3.77 8.33 -24.28
CA THR A 118 -4.86 7.99 -25.22
C THR A 118 -4.35 7.01 -26.27
N PHE A 119 -5.16 5.99 -26.58
CA PHE A 119 -4.88 5.00 -27.62
C PHE A 119 -6.03 4.95 -28.62
N GLU A 120 -5.68 4.92 -29.91
CA GLU A 120 -6.63 4.59 -30.96
C GLU A 120 -6.77 3.06 -31.06
N LEU A 121 -8.02 2.59 -31.12
CA LEU A 121 -8.33 1.17 -31.27
C LEU A 121 -8.72 0.92 -32.74
N THR A 122 -7.84 0.24 -33.47
CA THR A 122 -8.05 -0.17 -34.87
C THR A 122 -8.55 -1.59 -34.98
#